data_AF-A0A3A8NBT7-F1
#
_entry.id   AF-A0A3A8NBT7-F1
#
_cell.length_a   1.000
_cell.length_b   1.000
_cell.length_c   1.000
_cell.angle_alpha   90.00
_cell.angle_beta   90.00
_cell.angle_gamma   90.00
#
_symmetry.space_group_name_H-M   'P 1'
#
loop_
_entity.id
_entity.type
_entity.pdbx_description
1 polymer ?
#
loop_
_entity_poly.entity_id
_entity_poly.type
_entity_poly.pdbx_seq_one_letter_code
_entity_poly.pdbx_strand_id
1 'polypeptide(L)'
;MAALLLGVMTGALPAQAGAPREAPGCDFRWECQLGTHAFSVSFDSESDDCTEDDMRVSVDVAGRRSGLSLKKAWYSSISNIANGESICSLPGEAPARAGPVSAFAVGPQQALVFFTTSGRPGYDSVGVMLLDVATGKLLDARQGLGESKEPTVAVLKTRTGFKLRLVKEHLPEVRCDCSAAFADAWMSVEVVNSHIKIRWM
;
A
#
# COMPACT_ATOMS: atom_id res chain seq x y z
N MET A 1 17.81 62.12 -51.58
CA MET A 1 18.25 61.77 -50.22
C MET A 1 17.33 60.68 -49.71
N ALA A 2 17.83 59.45 -49.69
CA ALA A 2 17.04 58.26 -49.36
C ALA A 2 17.03 58.04 -47.84
N ALA A 3 15.82 57.89 -47.29
CA ALA A 3 15.59 57.46 -45.92
C ALA A 3 15.66 55.93 -45.86
N LEU A 4 16.45 55.38 -44.91
CA LEU A 4 16.34 53.98 -44.52
C LEU A 4 15.89 53.93 -43.05
N LEU A 5 14.68 53.42 -42.85
CA LEU A 5 14.07 53.09 -41.57
C LEU A 5 14.69 51.80 -41.00
N LEU A 6 15.23 51.85 -39.78
CA LEU A 6 15.54 50.67 -38.98
C LEU A 6 14.24 50.08 -38.43
N GLY A 7 13.87 48.88 -38.88
CA GLY A 7 12.80 48.08 -38.31
C GLY A 7 13.28 47.29 -37.09
N VAL A 8 12.71 47.58 -35.92
CA VAL A 8 12.89 46.80 -34.70
C VAL A 8 11.95 45.59 -34.76
N MET A 9 12.51 44.38 -34.89
CA MET A 9 11.78 43.12 -34.76
C MET A 9 11.78 42.70 -33.28
N THR A 10 10.72 43.05 -32.54
CA THR A 10 10.40 42.43 -31.25
C THR A 10 9.80 41.06 -31.49
N GLY A 11 10.61 40.00 -31.40
CA GLY A 11 10.12 38.62 -31.39
C GLY A 11 9.41 38.33 -30.07
N ALA A 12 8.09 38.15 -30.12
CA ALA A 12 7.33 37.61 -29.01
C ALA A 12 7.60 36.10 -28.91
N LEU A 13 8.25 35.67 -27.83
CA LEU A 13 8.32 34.25 -27.47
C LEU A 13 6.93 33.83 -26.96
N PRO A 14 6.29 32.79 -27.53
CA PRO A 14 5.08 32.25 -26.95
C PRO A 14 5.45 31.58 -25.63
N ALA A 15 4.89 32.10 -24.54
CA ALA A 15 4.88 31.41 -23.26
C ALA A 15 4.11 30.09 -23.46
N GLN A 16 4.84 28.97 -23.46
CA GLN A 16 4.21 27.67 -23.30
C GLN A 16 3.60 27.62 -21.89
N ALA A 17 2.29 27.86 -21.82
CA ALA A 17 1.51 27.49 -20.67
C ALA A 17 1.66 25.97 -20.51
N GLY A 18 2.41 25.54 -19.50
CA GLY A 18 2.47 24.14 -19.13
C GLY A 18 1.04 23.66 -18.91
N ALA A 19 0.67 22.56 -19.59
CA ALA A 19 -0.60 21.90 -19.34
C ALA A 19 -0.75 21.67 -17.82
N PRO A 20 -1.96 21.87 -17.26
CA PRO A 20 -2.18 21.57 -15.85
C PRO A 20 -1.74 20.12 -15.61
N ARG A 21 -0.79 19.93 -14.67
CA ARG A 21 -0.50 18.61 -14.10
C ARG A 21 -1.84 18.06 -13.63
N GLU A 22 -2.32 16.98 -14.24
CA GLU A 22 -3.43 16.19 -13.69
C GLU A 22 -3.15 16.01 -12.21
N ALA A 23 -4.17 16.24 -11.38
CA ALA A 23 -4.08 15.94 -9.96
C ALA A 23 -3.57 14.50 -9.82
N PRO A 24 -2.63 14.22 -8.90
CA PRO A 24 -2.16 12.84 -8.72
C PRO A 24 -3.38 11.95 -8.49
N GLY A 25 -3.55 10.97 -9.38
CA GLY A 25 -4.66 10.03 -9.31
C GLY A 25 -4.69 9.29 -7.97
N CYS A 26 -5.88 8.83 -7.62
CA CYS A 26 -6.15 8.02 -6.44
C CYS A 26 -5.55 6.60 -6.56
N ASP A 27 -5.21 6.21 -7.78
CA ASP A 27 -4.72 4.89 -8.11
C ASP A 27 -3.23 4.74 -7.80
N PHE A 28 -2.86 3.56 -7.32
CA PHE A 28 -1.45 3.23 -7.10
C PHE A 28 -1.18 1.75 -7.36
N ARG A 29 0.10 1.46 -7.58
CA ARG A 29 0.58 0.12 -7.91
C ARG A 29 1.80 -0.20 -7.07
N TRP A 30 1.93 -1.46 -6.66
CA TRP A 30 3.14 -2.02 -6.08
C TRP A 30 3.77 -2.98 -7.08
N GLU A 31 5.07 -2.84 -7.30
CA GLU A 31 5.85 -3.74 -8.14
C GLU A 31 6.60 -4.73 -7.25
N CYS A 32 6.46 -6.02 -7.54
CA CYS A 32 6.92 -7.08 -6.65
C CYS A 32 7.75 -8.12 -7.38
N GLN A 33 8.78 -8.63 -6.70
CA GLN A 33 9.65 -9.69 -7.20
C GLN A 33 9.83 -10.80 -6.17
N LEU A 34 9.41 -12.02 -6.50
CA LEU A 34 9.64 -13.22 -5.70
C LEU A 34 10.37 -14.28 -6.53
N GLY A 35 11.68 -14.44 -6.28
CA GLY A 35 12.50 -15.33 -7.10
C GLY A 35 12.47 -14.88 -8.56
N THR A 36 11.95 -15.72 -9.45
CA THR A 36 11.77 -15.42 -10.89
C THR A 36 10.39 -14.82 -11.21
N HIS A 37 9.48 -14.74 -10.25
CA HIS A 37 8.12 -14.24 -10.47
C HIS A 37 8.07 -12.72 -10.25
N ALA A 38 7.92 -11.98 -11.35
CA ALA A 38 7.53 -10.57 -11.32
C ALA A 38 6.01 -10.48 -11.34
N PHE A 39 5.45 -9.67 -10.44
CA PHE A 39 4.03 -9.39 -10.37
C PHE A 39 3.78 -7.99 -9.84
N SER A 40 2.56 -7.50 -9.97
CA SER A 40 2.18 -6.24 -9.36
C SER A 40 0.82 -6.31 -8.71
N VAL A 41 0.62 -5.50 -7.67
CA VAL A 41 -0.68 -5.28 -7.04
C VAL A 41 -1.13 -3.87 -7.39
N SER A 42 -2.29 -3.72 -8.01
CA SER A 42 -2.90 -2.43 -8.34
C SER A 42 -4.12 -2.17 -7.48
N PHE A 43 -4.27 -0.91 -7.08
CA PHE A 43 -5.39 -0.36 -6.34
C PHE A 43 -5.96 0.77 -7.18
N ASP A 44 -7.19 0.60 -7.63
CA ASP A 44 -7.82 1.48 -8.62
C ASP A 44 -9.17 1.94 -8.07
N SER A 45 -9.38 3.26 -7.98
CA SER A 45 -10.68 3.83 -7.61
C SER A 45 -11.73 3.51 -8.68
N GLU A 46 -12.98 3.34 -8.26
CA GLU A 46 -14.09 3.17 -9.21
C GLU A 46 -14.68 4.50 -9.70
N SER A 47 -14.59 5.54 -8.88
CA SER A 47 -15.16 6.86 -9.13
C SER A 47 -14.12 7.94 -9.46
N ASP A 48 -12.83 7.63 -9.35
CA ASP A 48 -11.72 8.59 -9.37
C ASP A 48 -11.79 9.65 -8.24
N ASP A 49 -12.59 9.40 -7.19
CA ASP A 49 -12.69 10.25 -6.00
C ASP A 49 -11.86 9.67 -4.85
N CYS A 50 -10.83 10.41 -4.43
CA CYS A 50 -9.91 9.97 -3.38
C CYS A 50 -10.53 9.93 -1.97
N THR A 51 -11.78 10.36 -1.84
CA THR A 51 -12.52 10.37 -0.58
C THR A 51 -13.46 9.16 -0.44
N GLU A 52 -13.80 8.51 -1.54
CA GLU A 52 -14.73 7.38 -1.59
C GLU A 52 -14.04 6.05 -1.24
N ASP A 53 -14.79 5.18 -0.56
CA ASP A 53 -14.33 3.84 -0.14
C ASP A 53 -14.65 2.79 -1.23
N ASP A 54 -14.16 3.02 -2.44
CA ASP A 54 -14.61 2.28 -3.63
C ASP A 54 -13.53 1.49 -4.37
N MET A 55 -12.28 1.52 -3.91
CA MET A 55 -11.17 0.95 -4.66
C MET A 55 -11.33 -0.56 -4.88
N ARG A 56 -10.93 -0.99 -6.07
CA ARG A 56 -10.71 -2.39 -6.44
C ARG A 56 -9.24 -2.74 -6.33
N VAL A 57 -8.96 -3.97 -5.92
CA VAL A 57 -7.60 -4.50 -5.87
C VAL A 57 -7.44 -5.59 -6.92
N SER A 58 -6.34 -5.56 -7.65
CA SER A 58 -6.03 -6.54 -8.68
C SER A 58 -4.56 -6.92 -8.67
N VAL A 59 -4.26 -8.11 -9.16
CA VAL A 59 -2.90 -8.61 -9.35
C VAL A 59 -2.66 -8.85 -10.83
N ASP A 60 -1.54 -8.35 -11.33
CA ASP A 60 -1.03 -8.67 -12.65
C ASP A 60 0.17 -9.61 -12.53
N VAL A 61 0.09 -10.76 -13.20
CA VAL A 61 1.21 -11.69 -13.37
C VAL A 61 1.42 -11.90 -14.86
N ALA A 62 2.61 -11.56 -15.36
CA ALA A 62 2.97 -11.71 -16.76
C ALA A 62 1.96 -11.10 -17.76
N GLY A 63 1.38 -9.94 -17.43
CA GLY A 63 0.40 -9.23 -18.25
C GLY A 63 -1.03 -9.75 -18.11
N ARG A 64 -1.27 -10.75 -17.26
CA ARG A 64 -2.60 -11.25 -16.94
C ARG A 64 -3.09 -10.65 -15.63
N ARG A 65 -4.03 -9.71 -15.76
CA ARG A 65 -4.70 -9.07 -14.62
C ARG A 65 -5.85 -9.93 -14.08
N SER A 66 -5.89 -10.10 -12.76
CA SER A 66 -6.94 -10.80 -12.02
C SER A 66 -7.42 -9.93 -10.85
N GLY A 67 -8.73 -9.74 -10.73
CA GLY A 67 -9.31 -9.03 -9.58
C GLY A 67 -9.23 -9.87 -8.30
N LEU A 68 -8.97 -9.24 -7.17
CA LEU A 68 -8.98 -9.87 -5.85
C LEU A 68 -10.34 -9.62 -5.18
N SER A 69 -10.95 -10.66 -4.60
CA SER A 69 -12.19 -10.52 -3.80
C SER A 69 -11.93 -9.94 -2.41
N LEU A 70 -11.48 -8.69 -2.37
CA LEU A 70 -11.43 -7.88 -1.15
C LEU A 70 -12.69 -7.00 -1.04
N LYS A 71 -12.97 -6.44 0.14
CA LYS A 71 -14.08 -5.49 0.30
C LYS A 71 -13.73 -4.19 -0.41
N LYS A 72 -14.71 -3.41 -0.81
CA LYS A 72 -14.44 -2.02 -1.22
C LYS A 72 -14.04 -1.21 0.00
N ALA A 73 -12.99 -0.40 -0.14
CA ALA A 73 -12.43 0.48 0.87
C ALA A 73 -11.44 1.43 0.20
N TRP A 74 -11.05 2.51 0.88
CA TRP A 74 -9.85 3.26 0.52
C TRP A 74 -8.59 2.57 1.05
N TYR A 75 -7.80 1.98 0.17
CA TYR A 75 -6.58 1.24 0.52
C TYR A 75 -5.35 2.13 0.51
N SER A 76 -4.33 1.76 1.30
CA SER A 76 -3.00 2.38 1.24
C SER A 76 -1.89 1.37 1.58
N SER A 77 -0.65 1.77 1.32
CA SER A 77 0.55 1.04 1.72
C SER A 77 0.86 1.25 3.19
N ILE A 78 1.42 0.22 3.83
CA ILE A 78 1.99 0.33 5.17
C ILE A 78 3.47 0.00 5.13
N SER A 79 4.29 0.89 5.69
CA SER A 79 5.75 0.72 5.68
C SER A 79 6.23 -0.13 6.85
N ASN A 80 7.19 -1.02 6.61
CA ASN A 80 7.81 -1.81 7.67
C ASN A 80 8.98 -1.05 8.29
N ILE A 81 8.91 -0.74 9.59
CA ILE A 81 10.01 -0.09 10.32
C ILE A 81 10.96 -1.09 11.00
N ALA A 82 10.66 -2.39 10.91
CA ALA A 82 11.51 -3.45 11.43
C ALA A 82 12.49 -3.98 10.38
N ASN A 83 13.41 -4.85 10.82
CA ASN A 83 14.36 -5.51 9.94
C ASN A 83 13.63 -6.54 9.06
N GLY A 84 13.35 -6.21 7.81
CA GLY A 84 12.76 -7.13 6.85
C GLY A 84 12.66 -6.52 5.46
N GLU A 85 13.39 -7.09 4.50
CA GLU A 85 13.33 -6.67 3.10
C GLU A 85 11.97 -7.01 2.53
N SER A 86 11.28 -5.98 2.06
CA SER A 86 10.04 -6.15 1.32
C SER A 86 10.35 -6.72 -0.07
N ILE A 87 9.49 -7.63 -0.54
CA ILE A 87 9.54 -8.12 -1.92
C ILE A 87 8.85 -7.17 -2.90
N CYS A 88 8.26 -6.07 -2.42
CA CYS A 88 7.57 -5.08 -3.23
C CYS A 88 8.13 -3.67 -3.00
N SER A 89 8.04 -2.82 -4.03
CA SER A 89 8.38 -1.39 -3.98
C SER A 89 7.31 -0.56 -4.70
N LEU A 90 7.35 0.76 -4.50
CA LEU A 90 6.63 1.68 -5.37
C LEU A 90 7.36 1.81 -6.72
N PRO A 91 6.63 2.06 -7.83
CA PRO A 91 7.23 2.23 -9.14
C PRO A 91 8.28 3.35 -9.12
N GLY A 92 9.45 3.06 -9.70
CA GLY A 92 10.55 4.03 -9.76
C GLY A 92 11.36 4.18 -8.46
N GLU A 93 11.01 3.46 -7.39
CA GLU A 93 11.81 3.40 -6.16
C GLU A 93 12.66 2.13 -6.12
N ALA A 94 13.94 2.28 -5.73
CA ALA A 94 14.81 1.13 -5.49
C ALA A 94 14.34 0.35 -4.25
N PRO A 95 14.46 -0.99 -4.23
CA PRO A 95 14.13 -1.78 -3.04
C PRO A 95 14.96 -1.32 -1.83
N ALA A 96 14.31 -0.79 -0.81
CA ALA A 96 14.92 -0.37 0.45
C ALA A 96 14.64 -1.38 1.57
N ARG A 97 15.57 -1.50 2.53
CA ARG A 97 15.40 -2.37 3.72
C ARG A 97 14.21 -2.00 4.59
N ALA A 98 13.79 -0.73 4.54
CA ALA A 98 12.53 -0.22 5.04
C ALA A 98 11.82 0.42 3.83
N GLY A 99 11.13 -0.40 3.06
CA GLY A 99 10.36 0.06 1.90
C GLY A 99 8.99 0.62 2.31
N PRO A 100 8.37 1.46 1.46
CA PRO A 100 7.04 2.01 1.72
C PRO A 100 5.94 0.93 1.79
N VAL A 101 6.21 -0.24 1.21
CA VAL A 101 5.28 -1.39 1.12
C VAL A 101 5.80 -2.54 1.96
N SER A 102 4.92 -3.16 2.76
CA SER A 102 5.23 -4.34 3.56
C SER A 102 4.73 -5.61 2.88
N ALA A 103 5.60 -6.30 2.16
CA ALA A 103 5.29 -7.58 1.51
C ALA A 103 6.42 -8.57 1.71
N PHE A 104 6.13 -9.82 2.05
CA PHE A 104 7.14 -10.81 2.42
C PHE A 104 6.89 -12.16 1.77
N ALA A 105 7.97 -12.84 1.39
CA ALA A 105 7.92 -14.23 0.97
C ALA A 105 7.57 -15.16 2.14
N VAL A 106 6.55 -16.00 1.97
CA VAL A 106 6.20 -17.09 2.91
C VAL A 106 6.59 -18.46 2.38
N GLY A 107 6.78 -18.56 1.06
CA GLY A 107 7.28 -19.74 0.37
C GLY A 107 7.78 -19.35 -1.02
N PRO A 108 8.13 -20.32 -1.88
CA PRO A 108 8.66 -20.03 -3.22
C PRO A 108 7.63 -19.39 -4.17
N GLN A 109 6.33 -19.59 -3.92
CA GLN A 109 5.23 -19.10 -4.76
C GLN A 109 4.19 -18.31 -3.97
N GLN A 110 4.46 -18.02 -2.69
CA GLN A 110 3.49 -17.38 -1.81
C GLN A 110 4.06 -16.08 -1.25
N ALA A 111 3.29 -15.02 -1.43
CA ALA A 111 3.57 -13.69 -0.90
C ALA A 111 2.51 -13.28 0.11
N LEU A 112 2.95 -12.81 1.27
CA LEU A 112 2.11 -12.19 2.29
C LEU A 112 2.25 -10.68 2.15
N VAL A 113 1.17 -9.99 1.81
CA VAL A 113 1.17 -8.54 1.52
C VAL A 113 0.28 -7.83 2.53
N PHE A 114 0.86 -6.90 3.28
CA PHE A 114 0.15 -6.06 4.25
C PHE A 114 -0.30 -4.76 3.59
N PHE A 115 -1.44 -4.26 4.03
CA PHE A 115 -2.07 -3.04 3.54
C PHE A 115 -2.82 -2.35 4.68
N THR A 116 -3.21 -1.10 4.47
CA THR A 116 -4.20 -0.44 5.33
C THR A 116 -5.48 -0.17 4.56
N THR A 117 -6.58 -0.08 5.32
CA THR A 117 -7.84 0.51 4.87
C THR A 117 -8.12 1.73 5.74
N SER A 118 -8.52 2.83 5.11
CA SER A 118 -8.84 4.10 5.76
C SER A 118 -9.78 3.93 6.95
N GLY A 119 -9.41 4.50 8.10
CA GLY A 119 -10.27 4.57 9.28
C GLY A 119 -11.04 5.88 9.45
N ARG A 120 -10.94 6.82 8.50
CA ARG A 120 -11.36 8.23 8.65
C ARG A 120 -12.70 8.40 9.38
N PRO A 121 -12.75 9.22 10.45
CA PRO A 121 -11.67 10.04 11.02
C PRO A 121 -10.74 9.31 12.00
N GLY A 122 -10.94 8.00 12.26
CA GLY A 122 -10.12 7.18 13.15
C GLY A 122 -8.83 6.66 12.52
N TYR A 123 -8.21 5.70 13.20
CA TYR A 123 -6.97 5.06 12.75
C TYR A 123 -7.20 4.05 11.65
N ASP A 124 -6.22 3.93 10.76
CA ASP A 124 -6.26 2.97 9.68
C ASP A 124 -6.27 1.53 10.20
N SER A 125 -7.17 0.72 9.65
CA SER A 125 -7.21 -0.71 9.93
C SER A 125 -6.15 -1.43 9.10
N VAL A 126 -5.34 -2.25 9.75
CA VAL A 126 -4.30 -3.04 9.10
C VAL A 126 -4.90 -4.36 8.62
N GLY A 127 -4.67 -4.66 7.35
CA GLY A 127 -5.03 -5.92 6.72
C GLY A 127 -3.83 -6.66 6.15
N VAL A 128 -4.07 -7.91 5.77
CA VAL A 128 -3.09 -8.77 5.13
C VAL A 128 -3.77 -9.71 4.14
N MET A 129 -3.12 -9.93 3.01
CA MET A 129 -3.53 -10.90 1.99
C MET A 129 -2.41 -11.87 1.67
N LEU A 130 -2.78 -13.10 1.34
CA LEU A 130 -1.88 -14.15 0.90
C LEU A 130 -2.14 -14.42 -0.58
N LEU A 131 -1.12 -14.24 -1.41
CA LEU A 131 -1.18 -14.39 -2.86
C LEU A 131 -0.39 -15.61 -3.30
N ASP A 132 -0.93 -16.35 -4.27
CA ASP A 132 -0.16 -17.24 -5.14
C ASP A 132 0.41 -16.40 -6.29
N VAL A 133 1.73 -16.15 -6.29
CA VAL A 133 2.37 -15.25 -7.25
C VAL A 133 2.55 -15.85 -8.63
N ALA A 134 2.42 -17.18 -8.75
CA ALA A 134 2.53 -17.85 -10.04
C ALA A 134 1.22 -17.72 -10.84
N THR A 135 0.08 -17.70 -10.13
CA THR A 135 -1.25 -17.65 -10.74
C THR A 135 -1.98 -16.32 -10.57
N GLY A 136 -1.47 -15.44 -9.69
CA GLY A 136 -2.12 -14.17 -9.35
C GLY A 136 -3.38 -14.33 -8.50
N LYS A 137 -3.58 -15.50 -7.88
CA LYS A 137 -4.77 -15.80 -7.09
C LYS A 137 -4.64 -15.32 -5.65
N LEU A 138 -5.73 -14.78 -5.12
CA LEU A 138 -5.91 -14.59 -3.68
C LEU A 138 -6.15 -15.95 -3.02
N LEU A 139 -5.27 -16.36 -2.12
CA LEU A 139 -5.40 -17.61 -1.36
C LEU A 139 -6.19 -17.40 -0.06
N ASP A 140 -5.91 -16.31 0.66
CA ASP A 140 -6.63 -15.92 1.88
C ASP A 140 -6.45 -14.42 2.15
N ALA A 141 -7.33 -13.82 2.95
CA ALA A 141 -7.22 -12.43 3.38
C ALA A 141 -7.84 -12.19 4.76
N ARG A 142 -7.24 -11.26 5.52
CA ARG A 142 -7.78 -10.69 6.76
C ARG A 142 -7.73 -9.17 6.65
N GLN A 143 -8.88 -8.54 6.46
CA GLN A 143 -9.00 -7.07 6.26
C GLN A 143 -9.20 -6.28 7.57
N GLY A 144 -8.84 -6.88 8.71
CA GLY A 144 -9.00 -6.27 10.03
C GLY A 144 -8.24 -7.05 11.07
N LEU A 145 -6.94 -6.79 11.17
CA LEU A 145 -6.07 -7.36 12.21
C LEU A 145 -6.10 -6.54 13.49
N GLY A 146 -6.33 -5.24 13.38
CA GLY A 146 -6.19 -4.20 14.40
C GLY A 146 -5.88 -2.88 13.70
N GLU A 147 -5.69 -1.81 14.45
CA GLU A 147 -5.45 -0.47 13.88
C GLU A 147 -3.99 -0.06 14.02
N SER A 148 -3.54 0.85 13.16
CA SER A 148 -2.23 1.49 13.25
C SER A 148 -2.40 2.99 13.47
N LYS A 149 -1.70 3.53 14.47
CA LYS A 149 -1.68 4.98 14.77
C LYS A 149 -0.86 5.77 13.73
N GLU A 150 -0.01 5.08 12.98
CA GLU A 150 0.97 5.64 12.06
C GLU A 150 0.88 4.92 10.70
N PRO A 151 1.35 5.53 9.60
CA PRO A 151 1.47 4.86 8.29
C PRO A 151 2.58 3.80 8.26
N THR A 152 3.12 3.43 9.42
CA THR A 152 4.21 2.47 9.58
C THR A 152 3.88 1.44 10.64
N VAL A 153 4.41 0.23 10.50
CA VAL A 153 4.26 -0.85 11.48
C VAL A 153 5.55 -1.65 11.60
N ALA A 154 5.85 -2.16 12.80
CA ALA A 154 6.95 -3.10 12.98
C ALA A 154 6.48 -4.53 12.66
N VAL A 155 6.80 -5.03 11.46
CA VAL A 155 6.57 -6.43 11.08
C VAL A 155 7.83 -7.25 11.32
N LEU A 156 7.82 -8.03 12.41
CA LEU A 156 8.93 -8.88 12.82
C LEU A 156 8.75 -10.30 12.27
N LYS A 157 9.71 -10.76 11.47
CA LYS A 157 9.78 -12.18 11.06
C LYS A 157 10.13 -13.06 12.27
N THR A 158 9.43 -14.17 12.40
CA THR A 158 9.65 -15.19 13.44
C THR A 158 9.89 -16.55 12.81
N ARG A 159 10.09 -17.59 13.64
CA ARG A 159 10.25 -18.97 13.14
C ARG A 159 8.98 -19.53 12.50
N THR A 160 7.80 -19.10 12.96
CA THR A 160 6.50 -19.67 12.55
C THR A 160 5.69 -18.73 11.65
N GLY A 161 6.13 -17.49 11.47
CA GLY A 161 5.40 -16.47 10.70
C GLY A 161 5.89 -15.08 11.03
N PHE A 162 4.98 -14.16 11.33
CA PHE A 162 5.25 -12.76 11.60
C PHE A 162 4.57 -12.30 12.88
N LYS A 163 5.11 -11.24 13.48
CA LYS A 163 4.48 -10.52 14.58
C LYS A 163 4.46 -9.04 14.26
N LEU A 164 3.34 -8.39 14.55
CA LEU A 164 3.16 -6.96 14.36
C LEU A 164 2.47 -6.35 15.58
N ARG A 165 2.87 -5.14 15.94
CA ARG A 165 2.27 -4.40 17.05
C ARG A 165 1.20 -3.48 16.52
N LEU A 166 -0.03 -3.66 17.01
CA LEU A 166 -1.22 -2.96 16.56
C LEU A 166 -2.04 -2.51 17.76
N VAL A 167 -2.89 -1.50 17.54
CA VAL A 167 -3.98 -1.17 18.46
C VAL A 167 -4.98 -2.32 18.43
N LYS A 168 -5.26 -2.87 19.60
CA LYS A 168 -6.22 -3.97 19.80
C LYS A 168 -7.59 -3.45 20.20
N GLU A 169 -7.64 -2.49 21.11
CA GLU A 169 -8.88 -1.98 21.69
C GLU A 169 -8.74 -0.55 22.20
N HIS A 170 -9.87 0.16 22.18
CA HIS A 170 -10.03 1.45 22.83
C HIS A 170 -10.32 1.25 24.32
N LEU A 171 -9.72 2.06 25.18
CA LEU A 171 -9.85 2.04 26.63
C LEU A 171 -10.90 3.09 27.06
N PRO A 172 -12.16 2.71 27.29
CA PRO A 172 -13.25 3.66 27.54
C PRO A 172 -13.09 4.47 28.84
N GLU A 173 -12.26 4.01 29.77
CA GLU A 173 -11.95 4.72 31.01
C GLU A 173 -11.03 5.93 30.78
N VAL A 174 -10.33 5.98 29.64
CA VAL A 174 -9.47 7.09 29.27
C VAL A 174 -10.28 8.13 28.49
N ARG A 175 -10.43 9.32 29.06
CA ARG A 175 -11.26 10.42 28.50
C ARG A 175 -10.48 11.49 27.75
N CYS A 176 -9.19 11.27 27.49
CA CYS A 176 -8.40 12.17 26.67
C CYS A 176 -8.59 11.83 25.19
N ASP A 177 -8.46 12.83 24.33
CA ASP A 177 -8.18 12.63 22.91
C ASP A 177 -6.66 12.42 22.72
N CYS A 178 -6.15 11.29 23.21
CA CYS A 178 -4.73 11.01 23.22
C CYS A 178 -4.43 9.51 23.03
N SER A 179 -3.22 9.18 22.58
CA SER A 179 -2.83 7.80 22.23
C SER A 179 -2.87 6.80 23.40
N ALA A 180 -2.97 7.30 24.63
CA ALA A 180 -3.15 6.52 25.84
C ALA A 180 -4.55 5.89 25.95
N ALA A 181 -5.53 6.36 25.17
CA ALA A 181 -6.86 5.77 25.10
C ALA A 181 -6.91 4.44 24.32
N PHE A 182 -5.77 3.90 23.95
CA PHE A 182 -5.65 2.72 23.11
C PHE A 182 -4.66 1.73 23.71
N ALA A 183 -5.05 0.46 23.77
CA ALA A 183 -4.17 -0.63 24.16
C ALA A 183 -3.54 -1.27 22.93
N ASP A 184 -2.23 -1.16 22.81
CA ASP A 184 -1.46 -1.85 21.78
C ASP A 184 -1.12 -3.27 22.25
N ALA A 185 -1.26 -4.25 21.37
CA ALA A 185 -0.86 -5.64 21.63
C ALA A 185 -0.10 -6.21 20.43
N TRP A 186 0.61 -7.32 20.66
CA TRP A 186 1.25 -8.03 19.57
C TRP A 186 0.26 -8.99 18.91
N MET A 187 0.12 -8.88 17.60
CA MET A 187 -0.59 -9.84 16.76
C MET A 187 0.41 -10.82 16.15
N SER A 188 0.12 -12.11 16.23
CA SER A 188 0.82 -13.16 15.48
C SER A 188 0.08 -13.41 14.17
N VAL A 189 0.82 -13.48 13.05
CA VAL A 189 0.30 -13.82 11.72
C VAL A 189 1.11 -15.00 11.17
N GLU A 190 0.46 -16.12 10.97
CA GLU A 190 1.08 -17.36 10.47
C GLU A 190 0.35 -17.84 9.22
N VAL A 191 1.07 -18.52 8.32
CA VAL A 191 0.47 -19.15 7.14
C VAL A 191 0.55 -20.66 7.33
N VAL A 192 -0.61 -21.31 7.39
CA VAL A 192 -0.74 -22.75 7.60
C VAL A 192 -1.65 -23.29 6.52
N ASN A 193 -1.15 -24.22 5.69
CA ASN A 193 -1.89 -24.82 4.57
C ASN A 193 -2.54 -23.76 3.65
N SER A 194 -1.79 -22.72 3.28
CA SER A 194 -2.27 -21.61 2.45
C SER A 194 -3.40 -20.78 3.07
N HIS A 195 -3.56 -20.83 4.40
CA HIS A 195 -4.50 -19.99 5.14
C HIS A 195 -3.80 -19.14 6.19
N ILE A 196 -4.27 -17.92 6.36
CA ILE A 196 -3.80 -16.96 7.35
C ILE A 196 -4.45 -17.28 8.70
N LYS A 197 -3.61 -17.57 9.69
CA LYS A 197 -3.96 -17.72 11.10
C LYS A 197 -3.48 -16.51 11.87
N ILE A 198 -4.36 -15.94 12.68
CA ILE A 198 -4.09 -14.74 13.47
C ILE A 198 -4.38 -14.99 14.94
N ARG A 199 -3.58 -14.39 15.83
CA ARG A 199 -3.77 -14.51 17.28
C ARG A 199 -3.12 -13.33 18.01
N TRP A 200 -3.89 -12.66 18.87
CA TRP A 200 -3.37 -11.70 19.84
C TRP A 200 -2.53 -12.39 20.92
N MET A 201 -1.43 -11.77 21.34
CA MET A 201 -0.53 -12.24 22.41
C MET A 201 -0.55 -11.30 23.60
#